data_AF-A0AAW7V5I3-F1
#
_entry.id   AF-A0AAW7V5I3-F1
#
_cell.length_a   1.000
_cell.length_b   1.000
_cell.length_c   1.000
_cell.angle_alpha   90.00
_cell.angle_beta   90.00
_cell.angle_gamma   90.00
#
_symmetry.space_group_name_H-M   'P 1'
#
loop_
_entity.id
_entity.type
_entity.pdbx_description
1 polymer ?
#
loop_
_entity_poly.entity_id
_entity_poly.type
_entity_poly.pdbx_seq_one_letter_code
_entity_poly.pdbx_strand_id
1 'polypeptide(L)'
;LSSDTNSTSETLAATPKAVKAAYDLAAGKAPSNHIHPWNQITGVPTASLTAKGITQLSSATNSTSEVLAATPKAVKAAYDLANGKQPEDATLTALAGLATAADRLPYFTGADRAALTTLTAIGRAIIAKGSIKDVLNYLGLGEGSALPVGVPVPWPTAT
;
A
#
# COMPACT_ATOMS: atom_id res chain seq x y z
N LEU A 1 62.57 -42.08 -23.45
CA LEU A 1 61.45 -41.85 -22.51
C LEU A 1 61.92 -40.91 -21.41
N SER A 2 61.10 -39.97 -20.96
CA SER A 2 61.42 -39.06 -19.83
C SER A 2 60.40 -39.19 -18.70
N SER A 3 60.87 -39.07 -17.45
CA SER A 3 60.00 -39.05 -16.26
C SER A 3 59.80 -37.66 -15.66
N ASP A 4 60.30 -36.61 -16.33
CA ASP A 4 60.18 -35.24 -15.87
C ASP A 4 58.80 -34.65 -16.23
N THR A 5 58.17 -33.92 -15.31
CA THR A 5 56.83 -33.32 -15.50
C THR A 5 56.85 -31.96 -16.20
N ASN A 6 58.03 -31.42 -16.46
CA ASN A 6 58.27 -30.13 -17.13
C ASN A 6 59.27 -30.25 -18.28
N SER A 7 59.43 -31.46 -18.84
CA SER A 7 60.36 -31.68 -19.96
C SER A 7 59.96 -30.83 -21.16
N THR A 8 60.92 -30.14 -21.76
CA THR A 8 60.76 -29.40 -23.03
C THR A 8 61.22 -30.22 -24.24
N SER A 9 61.58 -31.50 -24.04
CA SER A 9 62.04 -32.39 -25.11
C SER A 9 60.87 -32.84 -25.99
N GLU A 10 60.96 -32.58 -27.29
CA GLU A 10 59.98 -33.08 -28.28
C GLU A 10 60.33 -34.48 -28.82
N THR A 11 61.52 -35.00 -28.50
CA THR A 11 62.04 -36.28 -29.02
C THR A 11 61.93 -37.43 -28.03
N LEU A 12 61.60 -37.16 -26.77
CA LEU A 12 61.43 -38.17 -25.72
C LEU A 12 59.96 -38.27 -25.31
N ALA A 13 59.35 -39.45 -25.47
CA ALA A 13 57.99 -39.68 -24.96
C ALA A 13 57.95 -39.74 -23.41
N ALA A 14 56.84 -39.29 -22.81
CA ALA A 14 56.62 -39.31 -21.37
C ALA A 14 56.44 -40.74 -20.84
N THR A 15 56.97 -41.03 -19.64
CA THR A 15 56.67 -42.27 -18.93
C THR A 15 55.31 -42.17 -18.22
N PRO A 16 54.64 -43.32 -17.93
CA PRO A 16 53.43 -43.33 -17.09
C PRO A 16 53.62 -42.65 -15.73
N LYS A 17 54.85 -42.70 -15.19
CA LYS A 17 55.24 -42.01 -13.95
C LYS A 17 55.12 -40.48 -14.09
N ALA A 18 55.63 -39.90 -15.18
CA ALA A 18 55.50 -38.46 -15.45
C ALA A 18 54.03 -38.06 -15.61
N VAL A 19 53.25 -38.85 -16.34
CA VAL A 19 51.82 -38.60 -16.56
C VAL A 19 51.05 -38.61 -15.23
N LYS A 20 51.29 -39.63 -14.38
CA LYS A 20 50.65 -39.72 -13.06
C LYS A 20 51.05 -38.56 -12.15
N ALA A 21 52.33 -38.18 -12.13
CA ALA A 21 52.81 -37.08 -11.30
C ALA A 21 52.21 -35.72 -11.72
N ALA A 22 52.08 -35.47 -13.03
CA ALA A 22 51.43 -34.27 -13.54
C ALA A 22 49.92 -34.24 -13.20
N TYR A 23 49.24 -35.38 -13.31
CA TYR A 23 47.84 -35.52 -12.92
C TYR A 23 47.62 -35.25 -11.42
N ASP A 24 48.40 -35.89 -10.56
CA ASP A 24 48.31 -35.71 -9.10
C ASP A 24 48.61 -34.25 -8.71
N LEU A 25 49.57 -33.60 -9.38
CA LEU A 25 49.87 -32.18 -9.20
C LEU A 25 48.69 -31.31 -9.61
N ALA A 26 48.11 -31.52 -10.79
CA ALA A 26 46.95 -30.75 -11.26
C ALA A 26 45.74 -30.92 -10.32
N ALA A 27 45.48 -32.15 -9.88
CA ALA A 27 44.44 -32.48 -8.92
C ALA A 27 44.66 -31.80 -7.55
N GLY A 28 45.91 -31.60 -7.14
CA GLY A 28 46.25 -30.89 -5.90
C GLY A 28 46.35 -29.37 -6.01
N LYS A 29 46.37 -28.79 -7.22
CA LYS A 29 46.50 -27.34 -7.45
C LYS A 29 45.17 -26.62 -7.51
N ALA A 30 44.09 -27.30 -7.90
CA ALA A 30 42.74 -26.77 -7.76
C ALA A 30 42.22 -27.09 -6.36
N PRO A 31 42.03 -26.11 -5.46
CA PRO A 31 41.33 -26.39 -4.23
C PRO A 31 39.91 -26.87 -4.57
N SER A 32 39.44 -27.94 -3.93
CA SER A 32 38.09 -28.47 -4.20
C SER A 32 36.99 -27.41 -4.01
N ASN A 33 37.25 -26.40 -3.18
CA ASN A 33 36.46 -25.18 -3.03
C ASN A 33 37.37 -23.96 -3.10
N HIS A 34 37.00 -22.96 -3.90
CA HIS A 34 37.58 -21.61 -3.83
C HIS A 34 36.49 -20.59 -3.49
N ILE A 35 36.91 -19.44 -2.96
CA ILE A 35 36.05 -18.28 -2.71
C ILE A 35 36.44 -17.14 -3.64
N HIS A 36 35.46 -16.40 -4.15
CA HIS A 36 35.70 -15.14 -4.84
C HIS A 36 35.52 -13.98 -3.85
N PRO A 37 36.52 -13.12 -3.63
CA PRO A 37 36.31 -11.88 -2.89
C PRO A 37 35.34 -10.99 -3.68
N TRP A 38 34.51 -10.23 -2.95
CA TRP A 38 33.43 -9.43 -3.55
C TRP A 38 33.93 -8.45 -4.63
N ASN A 39 35.13 -7.90 -4.45
CA ASN A 39 35.75 -6.98 -5.41
C ASN A 39 36.12 -7.62 -6.76
N GLN A 40 36.18 -8.96 -6.85
CA GLN A 40 36.41 -9.69 -8.10
C GLN A 40 35.10 -10.03 -8.84
N ILE A 41 33.94 -9.78 -8.23
CA ILE A 41 32.64 -9.97 -8.86
C ILE A 41 32.34 -8.72 -9.68
N THR A 42 32.73 -8.73 -10.96
CA THR A 42 32.43 -7.68 -11.92
C THR A 42 31.37 -8.20 -12.88
N GLY A 43 30.27 -7.45 -13.07
CA GLY A 43 29.19 -7.84 -14.00
C GLY A 43 27.84 -8.17 -13.38
N VAL A 44 27.66 -8.00 -12.06
CA VAL A 44 26.31 -7.95 -11.48
C VAL A 44 25.76 -6.53 -11.70
N PRO A 45 24.70 -6.35 -12.50
CA PRO A 45 24.16 -5.02 -12.78
C PRO A 45 23.43 -4.45 -11.55
N THR A 46 23.01 -3.19 -11.63
CA THR A 46 21.99 -2.65 -10.71
C THR A 46 20.67 -3.40 -10.92
N ALA A 47 19.96 -3.73 -9.84
CA ALA A 47 18.66 -4.38 -9.99
C ALA A 47 17.64 -3.45 -10.64
N SER A 48 16.72 -4.02 -11.40
CA SER A 48 15.55 -3.35 -11.96
C SER A 48 14.32 -4.26 -11.84
N LEU A 49 13.17 -3.79 -12.32
CA LEU A 49 11.95 -4.61 -12.39
C LEU A 49 12.07 -5.77 -13.40
N THR A 50 13.05 -5.73 -14.30
CA THR A 50 13.23 -6.73 -15.38
C THR A 50 14.56 -7.48 -15.31
N ALA A 51 15.54 -6.98 -14.54
CA ALA A 51 16.86 -7.58 -14.40
C ALA A 51 17.24 -7.70 -12.92
N LYS A 52 17.70 -8.89 -12.52
CA LYS A 52 18.28 -9.11 -11.19
C LYS A 52 19.59 -8.33 -11.05
N GLY A 53 19.89 -7.82 -9.87
CA GLY A 53 21.11 -7.05 -9.62
C GLY A 53 21.30 -6.65 -8.16
N ILE A 54 22.22 -5.72 -7.91
CA ILE A 54 22.52 -5.16 -6.57
C ILE A 54 21.69 -3.88 -6.37
N THR A 55 21.18 -3.68 -5.14
CA THR A 55 20.50 -2.45 -4.70
C THR A 55 21.09 -1.96 -3.38
N GLN A 56 21.17 -0.65 -3.19
CA GLN A 56 21.44 -0.09 -1.87
C GLN A 56 20.14 -0.05 -1.05
N LEU A 57 20.26 -0.29 0.26
CA LEU A 57 19.12 -0.29 1.16
C LEU A 57 18.89 1.10 1.76
N SER A 58 17.63 1.50 1.87
CA SER A 58 17.22 2.74 2.56
C SER A 58 16.20 2.45 3.64
N SER A 59 16.38 3.08 4.80
CA SER A 59 15.42 3.04 5.91
C SER A 59 14.59 4.31 6.05
N ALA A 60 14.64 5.22 5.07
CA ALA A 60 13.79 6.40 5.05
C ALA A 60 12.35 6.02 4.71
N THR A 61 11.37 6.60 5.42
CA THR A 61 9.93 6.36 5.19
C THR A 61 9.32 7.30 4.14
N ASN A 62 10.08 8.28 3.68
CA ASN A 62 9.66 9.31 2.72
C ASN A 62 10.57 9.38 1.49
N SER A 63 11.36 8.33 1.23
CA SER A 63 12.23 8.31 0.05
C SER A 63 11.42 8.21 -1.23
N THR A 64 11.74 9.05 -2.20
CA THR A 64 11.20 8.99 -3.57
C THR A 64 12.13 8.23 -4.52
N SER A 65 13.18 7.57 -4.00
CA SER A 65 14.15 6.88 -4.84
C SER A 65 13.57 5.59 -5.42
N GLU A 66 13.69 5.43 -6.73
CA GLU A 66 13.28 4.21 -7.45
C GLU A 66 14.40 3.16 -7.55
N VAL A 67 15.62 3.49 -7.09
CA VAL A 67 16.82 2.63 -7.18
C VAL A 67 17.28 2.06 -5.84
N LEU A 68 16.69 2.52 -4.75
CA LEU A 68 16.97 2.02 -3.40
C LEU A 68 15.88 1.04 -2.97
N ALA A 69 16.26 -0.08 -2.37
CA ALA A 69 15.30 -1.00 -1.79
C ALA A 69 14.94 -0.57 -0.36
N ALA A 70 13.66 -0.58 -0.03
CA ALA A 70 13.18 -0.29 1.32
C ALA A 70 13.57 -1.41 2.29
N THR A 71 14.03 -1.05 3.48
CA THR A 71 14.25 -2.03 4.56
C THR A 71 12.93 -2.39 5.25
N PRO A 72 12.86 -3.56 5.92
CA PRO A 72 11.73 -3.89 6.79
C PRO A 72 11.45 -2.82 7.86
N LYS A 73 12.49 -2.09 8.32
CA LYS A 73 12.35 -0.96 9.24
C LYS A 73 11.55 0.18 8.64
N ALA A 74 11.84 0.60 7.40
CA ALA A 74 11.07 1.63 6.71
C ALA A 74 9.61 1.20 6.50
N VAL A 75 9.40 -0.04 6.03
CA VAL A 75 8.06 -0.58 5.79
C VAL A 75 7.26 -0.64 7.09
N LYS A 76 7.86 -1.12 8.18
CA LYS A 76 7.20 -1.18 9.49
C LYS A 76 6.84 0.21 10.01
N ALA A 77 7.76 1.17 9.92
CA ALA A 77 7.50 2.53 10.39
C ALA A 77 6.40 3.22 9.57
N ALA A 78 6.36 3.02 8.25
CA ALA A 78 5.29 3.54 7.39
C ALA A 78 3.94 2.87 7.71
N TYR A 79 3.94 1.56 7.95
CA TYR A 79 2.75 0.81 8.36
C TYR A 79 2.20 1.29 9.72
N ASP A 80 3.06 1.39 10.73
CA ASP A 80 2.68 1.84 12.07
C ASP A 80 2.12 3.27 12.03
N LEU A 81 2.74 4.16 11.24
CA LEU A 81 2.23 5.51 11.01
C LEU A 81 0.83 5.48 10.40
N ALA A 82 0.60 4.69 9.36
CA ALA A 82 -0.71 4.60 8.71
C ALA A 82 -1.78 4.04 9.66
N ASN A 83 -1.45 2.99 10.42
CA ASN A 83 -2.37 2.34 11.36
C ASN A 83 -2.70 3.25 12.57
N GLY A 84 -1.83 4.21 12.91
CA GLY A 84 -2.06 5.18 13.99
C GLY A 84 -2.95 6.36 13.62
N LYS A 85 -3.20 6.65 12.33
CA LYS A 85 -3.87 7.91 11.94
C LYS A 85 -5.36 7.99 12.25
N GLN A 86 -6.12 6.90 12.08
CA GLN A 86 -7.54 6.93 12.43
C GLN A 86 -7.76 7.05 13.95
N PRO A 87 -7.06 6.29 14.81
CA PRO A 87 -7.19 6.41 16.26
C PRO A 87 -6.73 7.77 16.84
N GLU A 88 -5.80 8.47 16.19
CA GLU A 88 -5.31 9.79 16.65
C GLU A 88 -6.41 10.86 16.62
N ASP A 89 -7.36 10.75 15.69
CA ASP A 89 -8.48 11.68 15.57
C ASP A 89 -9.76 11.07 16.16
N ALA A 90 -10.17 11.60 17.31
CA ALA A 90 -11.30 11.07 18.06
C ALA A 90 -12.64 11.28 17.32
N THR A 91 -12.75 12.31 16.49
CA THR A 91 -13.94 12.56 15.64
C THR A 91 -14.03 11.55 14.49
N LEU A 92 -12.91 11.26 13.81
CA LEU A 92 -12.86 10.20 12.78
C LEU A 92 -13.12 8.82 13.38
N THR A 93 -12.59 8.55 14.57
CA THR A 93 -12.85 7.32 15.32
C THR A 93 -14.34 7.18 15.64
N ALA A 94 -14.99 8.25 16.12
CA ALA A 94 -16.42 8.25 16.43
C ALA A 94 -17.28 7.98 15.17
N LEU A 95 -16.92 8.56 14.02
CA LEU A 95 -17.61 8.33 12.75
C LEU A 95 -17.38 6.91 12.21
N ALA A 96 -16.15 6.41 12.27
CA ALA A 96 -15.79 5.05 11.83
C ALA A 96 -16.47 3.95 12.67
N GLY A 97 -16.78 4.25 13.94
CA GLY A 97 -17.51 3.35 14.84
C GLY A 97 -19.02 3.28 14.62
N LEU A 98 -19.60 4.10 13.73
CA LEU A 98 -21.05 4.08 13.47
C LEU A 98 -21.47 2.86 12.65
N ALA A 99 -22.52 2.18 13.08
CA ALA A 99 -23.10 1.06 12.34
C ALA A 99 -23.79 1.56 11.06
N THR A 100 -23.30 1.14 9.89
CA THR A 100 -23.90 1.52 8.62
C THR A 100 -25.28 0.89 8.47
N ALA A 101 -26.27 1.69 8.06
CA ALA A 101 -27.63 1.25 7.81
C ALA A 101 -28.28 2.19 6.80
N ALA A 102 -29.23 1.65 6.01
CA ALA A 102 -30.08 2.48 5.18
C ALA A 102 -30.86 3.50 6.04
N ASP A 103 -31.18 4.64 5.43
CA ASP A 103 -32.08 5.64 6.02
C ASP A 103 -31.58 6.24 7.35
N ARG A 104 -30.28 6.17 7.64
CA ARG A 104 -29.67 6.80 8.81
C ARG A 104 -28.75 7.96 8.46
N LEU A 105 -28.82 9.03 9.26
CA LEU A 105 -27.98 10.21 9.14
C LEU A 105 -27.06 10.30 10.37
N PRO A 106 -25.73 10.34 10.19
CA PRO A 106 -24.79 10.67 11.26
C PRO A 106 -24.97 12.10 11.76
N TYR A 107 -24.87 12.29 13.07
CA TYR A 107 -24.86 13.61 13.71
C TYR A 107 -23.99 13.60 14.98
N PHE A 108 -23.49 14.76 15.38
CA PHE A 108 -22.67 14.87 16.59
C PHE A 108 -23.54 15.11 17.83
N THR A 109 -23.23 14.40 18.92
CA THR A 109 -23.89 14.57 20.23
C THR A 109 -23.02 15.29 21.25
N GLY A 110 -21.84 15.74 20.83
CA GLY A 110 -20.82 16.41 21.64
C GLY A 110 -19.47 16.38 20.92
N ALA A 111 -18.44 16.96 21.55
CA ALA A 111 -17.06 16.83 21.07
C ALA A 111 -16.68 15.34 20.98
N ASP A 112 -16.14 14.93 19.83
CA ASP A 112 -15.65 13.57 19.57
C ASP A 112 -16.70 12.46 19.79
N ARG A 113 -17.99 12.78 19.61
CA ARG A 113 -19.10 11.83 19.73
C ARG A 113 -20.06 11.96 18.57
N ALA A 114 -20.29 10.85 17.88
CA ALA A 114 -21.27 10.75 16.81
C ALA A 114 -22.34 9.71 17.14
N ALA A 115 -23.54 9.94 16.65
CA ALA A 115 -24.66 9.02 16.71
C ALA A 115 -25.39 9.00 15.36
N LEU A 116 -26.36 8.10 15.22
CA LEU A 116 -27.19 7.99 14.04
C LEU A 116 -28.64 8.32 14.40
N THR A 117 -29.28 9.13 13.56
CA THR A 117 -30.73 9.32 13.60
C THR A 117 -31.36 8.68 12.38
N THR A 118 -32.58 8.15 12.52
CA THR A 118 -33.33 7.58 11.39
C THR A 118 -34.05 8.69 10.66
N LEU A 119 -33.82 8.83 9.35
CA LEU A 119 -34.61 9.70 8.49
C LEU A 119 -35.78 8.92 7.93
N THR A 120 -37.00 9.39 8.18
CA THR A 120 -38.20 8.85 7.53
C THR A 120 -38.17 9.09 6.02
N ALA A 121 -38.99 8.37 5.27
CA ALA A 121 -39.15 8.62 3.84
C ALA A 121 -39.54 10.08 3.55
N ILE A 122 -40.41 10.67 4.38
CA ILE A 122 -40.81 12.08 4.28
C ILE A 122 -39.61 13.00 4.54
N GLY A 123 -38.83 12.74 5.60
CA GLY A 123 -37.65 13.55 5.92
C GLY A 123 -36.62 13.55 4.78
N ARG A 124 -36.34 12.37 4.20
CA ARG A 124 -35.47 12.25 3.03
C ARG A 124 -36.03 13.00 1.82
N ALA A 125 -37.34 12.90 1.59
CA ALA A 125 -38.00 13.59 0.49
C ALA A 125 -37.87 15.11 0.61
N ILE A 126 -38.00 15.68 1.82
CA ILE A 126 -37.86 17.13 2.06
C ILE A 126 -36.41 17.58 1.83
N ILE A 127 -35.43 16.90 2.43
CA ILE A 127 -34.00 17.27 2.32
C ILE A 127 -33.50 17.14 0.87
N ALA A 128 -34.08 16.23 0.08
CA ALA A 128 -33.73 16.05 -1.33
C ALA A 128 -34.28 17.15 -2.27
N LYS A 129 -35.07 18.12 -1.78
CA LYS A 129 -35.61 19.19 -2.61
C LYS A 129 -34.53 20.23 -2.95
N GLY A 130 -34.43 20.60 -4.22
CA GLY A 130 -33.41 21.53 -4.71
C GLY A 130 -33.78 23.01 -4.56
N SER A 131 -35.03 23.33 -4.20
CA SER A 131 -35.49 24.71 -4.03
C SER A 131 -36.57 24.84 -2.96
N ILE A 132 -36.74 26.07 -2.45
CA ILE A 132 -37.84 26.40 -1.52
C ILE A 132 -39.20 26.15 -2.18
N LYS A 133 -39.37 26.48 -3.47
CA LYS A 133 -40.61 26.23 -4.22
C LYS A 133 -40.96 24.74 -4.23
N ASP A 134 -39.98 23.85 -4.40
CA ASP A 134 -40.21 22.41 -4.42
C ASP A 134 -40.55 21.85 -3.03
N VAL A 135 -39.97 22.41 -1.98
CA VAL A 135 -40.36 22.09 -0.59
C VAL A 135 -41.81 22.52 -0.34
N LEU A 136 -42.17 23.75 -0.70
CA LEU A 136 -43.53 24.27 -0.55
C LEU A 136 -44.53 23.43 -1.35
N ASN A 137 -44.23 23.09 -2.60
CA ASN A 137 -45.07 22.20 -3.41
C ASN A 137 -45.25 20.83 -2.76
N TYR A 138 -44.17 20.23 -2.24
CA TYR A 138 -44.23 18.94 -1.54
C TYR A 138 -45.10 18.98 -0.27
N LEU A 139 -45.09 20.11 0.44
CA LEU A 139 -45.92 20.34 1.62
C LEU A 139 -47.36 20.77 1.27
N GLY A 140 -47.69 20.94 -0.02
CA GLY A 140 -49.00 21.44 -0.44
C GLY A 140 -49.22 22.92 -0.12
N LEU A 141 -48.14 23.70 -0.04
CA LEU A 141 -48.09 25.15 0.27
C LEU A 141 -47.65 26.00 -0.94
N GLY A 142 -47.83 25.50 -2.16
CA GLY A 142 -47.47 26.16 -3.41
C GLY A 142 -48.51 27.17 -3.91
N GLU A 143 -48.29 27.70 -5.11
CA GLU A 143 -49.30 28.53 -5.81
C GLU A 143 -50.60 27.73 -5.98
N GLY A 144 -51.72 28.27 -5.48
CA GLY A 144 -53.03 27.60 -5.52
C GLY A 144 -53.39 26.76 -4.29
N SER A 145 -52.61 26.80 -3.19
CA SER A 145 -53.00 26.12 -1.94
C SER A 145 -54.35 26.57 -1.39
N ALA A 146 -55.12 25.62 -0.84
CA ALA A 146 -56.42 25.86 -0.21
C ALA A 146 -56.35 26.76 1.04
N LEU A 147 -55.15 26.91 1.63
CA LEU A 147 -54.87 27.82 2.74
C LEU A 147 -53.83 28.87 2.28
N PRO A 148 -54.24 29.87 1.48
CA PRO A 148 -53.33 30.93 1.06
C PRO A 148 -52.83 31.70 2.30
N VAL A 149 -51.51 31.85 2.41
CA VAL A 149 -50.88 32.65 3.47
C VAL A 149 -51.48 34.06 3.44
N GLY A 150 -52.05 34.50 4.56
CA GLY A 150 -52.61 35.84 4.72
C GLY A 150 -54.12 35.96 4.48
N VAL A 151 -54.84 34.89 4.15
CA VAL A 151 -56.31 34.90 4.10
C VAL A 151 -56.89 34.36 5.42
N PRO A 152 -57.79 35.09 6.10
CA PRO A 152 -58.43 34.60 7.32
C PRO A 152 -59.16 33.28 7.07
N VAL A 153 -58.81 32.25 7.84
CA VAL A 153 -59.49 30.95 7.81
C VAL A 153 -60.79 31.08 8.60
N PRO A 154 -61.97 30.78 8.03
CA PRO A 154 -63.22 30.83 8.77
C PRO A 154 -63.20 29.77 9.88
N TRP A 155 -63.25 30.20 11.13
CA TRP A 155 -63.44 29.29 12.26
C TRP A 155 -64.92 28.91 12.33
N PRO A 156 -65.26 27.61 12.39
CA PRO A 156 -66.66 27.23 12.58
C PRO A 156 -67.09 27.68 13.98
N THR A 157 -68.04 28.61 14.07
CA THR A 157 -68.75 28.85 15.31
C THR A 157 -69.56 27.60 15.64
N ALA A 158 -69.30 27.01 16.81
CA ALA A 158 -70.01 25.84 17.32
C ALA A 158 -71.53 26.09 17.26
N THR A 159 -72.26 25.10 16.72
CA THR A 159 -73.73 25.10 16.65
C THR A 159 -74.31 24.52 17.94
#